data_AF-A0A1A6HTK9-F1
#
_entry.id   AF-A0A1A6HTK9-F1
#
_cell.length_a   1.000
_cell.length_b   1.000
_cell.length_c   1.000
_cell.angle_alpha   90.00
_cell.angle_beta   90.00
_cell.angle_gamma   90.00
#
_symmetry.space_group_name_H-M   'P 1'
#
loop_
_entity.id
_entity.type
_entity.pdbx_description
1 polymer ?
#
loop_
_entity_poly.entity_id
_entity_poly.type
_entity_poly.pdbx_seq_one_letter_code
_entity_poly.pdbx_strand_id
1 'polypeptide(L)'
;MALNHADQLLQQPKLSGSLKISDAITHLNPENVTDVSLGISSNEQDQAGKRAPQCYPSSVNSARTVMLFNLGSAYCLRSEYDKARKCLHQAASMIHPKEVPPEAILLAVYLELQNGNTQLALQMIKRNQLLPAVKAHSDVRKKPVFQPVHPIQPIQMPTFTTVQRK
;
A
#
# COMPACT_ATOMS: atom_id res chain seq x y z
N MET A 1 10.11 -15.31 -48.79
CA MET A 1 10.54 -13.95 -48.39
C MET A 1 10.14 -13.59 -46.96
N ALA A 2 8.92 -13.89 -46.49
CA ALA A 2 8.50 -13.58 -45.11
C ALA A 2 9.31 -14.31 -44.01
N LEU A 3 9.75 -15.56 -44.26
CA LEU A 3 10.56 -16.36 -43.33
C LEU A 3 11.94 -15.76 -43.04
N ASN A 4 12.66 -15.28 -44.07
CA ASN A 4 13.97 -14.64 -43.88
C ASN A 4 13.86 -13.30 -43.12
N HIS A 5 12.75 -12.59 -43.29
CA HIS A 5 12.50 -11.34 -42.57
C HIS A 5 12.19 -11.59 -41.09
N ALA A 6 11.45 -12.66 -40.78
CA ALA A 6 11.20 -13.08 -39.39
C ALA A 6 12.48 -13.52 -38.67
N ASP A 7 13.38 -14.22 -39.37
CA ASP A 7 14.65 -14.67 -38.80
C ASP A 7 15.61 -13.49 -38.51
N GLN A 8 15.62 -12.47 -39.38
CA GLN A 8 16.37 -11.23 -39.14
C GLN A 8 15.83 -10.42 -37.95
N LEU A 9 14.53 -10.49 -37.65
CA LEU A 9 13.95 -9.83 -36.48
C LEU A 9 14.36 -10.53 -35.17
N LEU A 10 14.52 -11.85 -35.18
CA LEU A 10 14.99 -12.63 -34.02
C LEU A 10 16.49 -12.44 -33.75
N GLN A 11 17.28 -12.13 -34.79
CA GLN A 11 18.70 -11.82 -34.68
C GLN A 11 18.99 -10.38 -34.24
N GLN A 12 17.97 -9.51 -34.12
CA GLN A 12 18.19 -8.17 -33.60
C GLN A 12 18.58 -8.22 -32.11
N PRO A 13 19.66 -7.54 -31.68
CA PRO A 13 20.08 -7.49 -30.27
C PRO A 13 19.10 -6.73 -29.36
N LYS A 14 17.93 -6.33 -29.87
CA LYS A 14 16.87 -5.67 -29.13
C LYS A 14 15.72 -6.66 -29.02
N LEU A 15 15.51 -7.17 -27.81
CA LEU A 15 14.28 -7.81 -27.27
C LEU A 15 14.55 -9.10 -26.47
N SER A 16 15.76 -9.31 -25.94
CA SER A 16 15.85 -10.10 -24.70
C SER A 16 15.26 -9.26 -23.56
N GLY A 17 13.99 -9.50 -23.24
CA GLY A 17 13.17 -8.68 -22.31
C GLY A 17 13.75 -8.50 -20.90
N SER A 18 14.79 -9.25 -20.54
CA SER A 18 15.50 -9.11 -19.27
C SER A 18 16.45 -7.89 -19.22
N LEU A 19 16.99 -7.44 -20.37
CA LEU A 19 18.11 -6.50 -20.38
C LEU A 19 17.76 -5.00 -20.22
N LYS A 20 16.48 -4.61 -20.19
CA LYS A 20 16.09 -3.18 -20.19
C LYS A 20 15.38 -2.68 -18.94
N ILE A 21 15.08 -3.56 -17.98
CA ILE A 21 14.40 -3.14 -16.74
C ILE A 21 15.33 -2.25 -15.91
N SER A 22 16.62 -2.59 -15.85
CA SER A 22 17.65 -1.82 -15.14
C SER A 22 17.72 -0.37 -15.63
N ASP A 23 17.83 -0.19 -16.94
CA ASP A 23 17.93 1.12 -17.56
C ASP A 23 16.61 1.89 -17.44
N ALA A 24 15.47 1.21 -17.54
CA ALA A 24 14.17 1.86 -17.35
C ALA A 24 14.02 2.42 -15.93
N ILE A 25 14.45 1.67 -14.90
CA ILE A 25 14.36 2.10 -13.49
C ILE A 25 15.09 3.42 -13.24
N THR A 26 16.23 3.68 -13.88
CA THR A 26 16.98 4.94 -13.68
C THR A 26 16.23 6.18 -14.16
N HIS A 27 15.26 5.99 -15.06
CA HIS A 27 14.42 7.06 -15.58
C HIS A 27 13.06 7.15 -14.87
N LEU A 28 12.69 6.14 -14.07
CA LEU A 28 11.44 6.12 -13.32
C LEU A 28 11.60 6.87 -11.99
N ASN A 29 11.27 8.17 -11.99
CA ASN A 29 11.17 8.99 -10.78
C ASN A 29 9.76 9.56 -10.58
N PRO A 30 9.01 9.17 -9.52
CA PRO A 30 7.68 9.72 -9.25
C PRO A 30 7.68 11.24 -9.00
N GLU A 31 8.77 11.81 -8.49
CA GLU A 31 8.86 13.26 -8.26
C GLU A 31 8.90 14.07 -9.57
N ASN A 32 9.28 13.44 -10.68
CA ASN A 32 9.29 14.09 -11.99
C ASN A 32 7.87 14.23 -12.59
N VAL A 33 6.86 13.58 -12.01
CA VAL A 33 5.47 13.73 -12.46
C VAL A 33 4.91 15.02 -11.88
N THR A 34 4.84 16.07 -12.70
CA THR A 34 4.30 17.40 -12.30
C THR A 34 2.95 17.71 -12.90
N ASP A 35 2.60 17.08 -14.01
CA ASP A 35 1.34 17.28 -14.72
C ASP A 35 0.85 15.96 -15.33
N VAL A 36 -0.47 15.80 -15.38
CA VAL A 36 -1.15 14.63 -15.98
C VAL A 36 -2.13 15.05 -17.07
N SER A 37 -2.07 16.32 -17.50
CA SER A 37 -2.86 16.82 -18.61
C SER A 37 -2.38 16.12 -19.87
N LEU A 38 -3.25 15.34 -20.48
CA LEU A 38 -3.00 14.85 -21.83
C LEU A 38 -3.00 16.11 -22.70
N GLY A 39 -1.86 16.47 -23.30
CA GLY A 39 -1.70 17.61 -24.22
C GLY A 39 -2.46 17.45 -25.53
N ILE A 40 -3.70 16.97 -25.47
CA ILE A 40 -4.63 16.87 -26.58
C ILE A 40 -5.24 18.25 -26.72
N SER A 41 -4.80 19.02 -27.72
CA SER A 41 -5.45 20.27 -28.08
C SER A 41 -6.94 20.02 -28.29
N SER A 42 -7.81 20.67 -27.52
CA SER A 42 -9.28 20.58 -27.57
C SER A 42 -9.88 21.14 -28.87
N ASN A 43 -9.42 20.69 -30.04
CA ASN A 43 -9.94 21.17 -31.33
C ASN A 43 -10.79 20.17 -32.11
N GLU A 44 -11.04 18.96 -31.58
CA GLU A 44 -12.00 18.03 -32.19
C GLU A 44 -12.89 17.37 -31.12
N GLN A 45 -13.50 18.22 -30.29
CA GLN A 45 -14.57 17.80 -29.40
C GLN A 45 -15.89 17.69 -30.17
N ASP A 46 -15.96 16.78 -31.14
CA ASP A 46 -17.25 16.40 -31.72
C ASP A 46 -17.42 14.90 -32.06
N GLN A 47 -16.43 14.03 -31.81
CA GLN A 47 -16.64 12.56 -31.90
C GLN A 47 -15.89 11.72 -30.84
N ALA A 48 -15.64 12.27 -29.65
CA ALA A 48 -14.99 11.54 -28.55
C ALA A 48 -15.90 11.33 -27.33
N GLY A 49 -17.10 10.78 -27.55
CA GLY A 49 -17.99 10.27 -26.50
C GLY A 49 -17.50 8.98 -25.82
N LYS A 50 -16.24 8.60 -26.00
CA LYS A 50 -15.62 7.47 -25.30
C LYS A 50 -14.62 8.03 -24.31
N ARG A 51 -15.06 8.09 -23.04
CA ARG A 51 -14.25 8.33 -21.84
C ARG A 51 -12.82 7.86 -22.08
N ALA A 52 -11.84 8.74 -21.86
CA ALA A 52 -10.45 8.33 -21.75
C ALA A 52 -10.41 7.01 -20.95
N PRO A 53 -9.65 6.00 -21.40
CA PRO A 53 -9.65 4.69 -20.73
C PRO A 53 -9.53 4.95 -19.24
N GLN A 54 -10.42 4.36 -18.43
CA GLN A 54 -10.46 4.49 -16.97
C GLN A 54 -9.20 3.91 -16.28
N CYS A 55 -8.16 3.67 -17.08
CA CYS A 55 -6.86 3.09 -16.86
C CYS A 55 -5.75 4.15 -16.74
N TYR A 56 -6.05 5.43 -16.99
CA TYR A 56 -5.10 6.53 -16.81
C TYR A 56 -5.34 7.29 -15.51
N PRO A 57 -4.27 7.68 -14.79
CA PRO A 57 -4.38 8.43 -13.55
C PRO A 57 -5.05 9.79 -13.80
N SER A 58 -6.06 10.11 -12.99
CA SER A 58 -6.84 11.35 -13.08
C SER A 58 -6.22 12.53 -12.30
N SER A 59 -5.18 12.26 -11.52
CA SER A 59 -4.45 13.27 -10.75
C SER A 59 -2.95 12.95 -10.71
N VAL A 60 -2.13 13.99 -10.51
CA VAL A 60 -0.69 13.84 -10.28
C VAL A 60 -0.41 12.87 -9.14
N ASN A 61 -1.19 12.95 -8.05
CA ASN A 61 -1.04 12.03 -6.92
C ASN A 61 -1.30 10.57 -7.33
N SER A 62 -2.38 10.30 -8.05
CA SER A 62 -2.67 8.94 -8.56
C SER A 62 -1.60 8.44 -9.53
N ALA A 63 -1.04 9.32 -10.38
CA ALA A 63 0.02 8.97 -11.31
C ALA A 63 1.31 8.59 -10.57
N ARG A 64 1.69 9.37 -9.55
CA ARG A 64 2.84 9.07 -8.68
C ARG A 64 2.66 7.74 -7.96
N THR A 65 1.48 7.48 -7.42
CA THR A 65 1.18 6.21 -6.74
C THR A 65 1.29 5.02 -7.70
N VAL A 66 0.71 5.11 -8.91
CA VAL A 66 0.82 4.05 -9.92
C VAL A 66 2.28 3.83 -10.32
N MET A 67 3.04 4.91 -10.50
CA MET A 67 4.46 4.85 -10.81
C MET A 67 5.27 4.17 -9.71
N LEU A 68 4.94 4.40 -8.43
CA LEU A 68 5.56 3.72 -7.29
C LEU A 68 5.26 2.21 -7.29
N PHE A 69 4.03 1.79 -7.62
CA PHE A 69 3.72 0.36 -7.76
C PHE A 69 4.49 -0.28 -8.91
N ASN A 70 4.57 0.39 -10.06
CA ASN A 70 5.33 -0.10 -11.21
C ASN A 70 6.84 -0.21 -10.88
N LEU A 71 7.38 0.78 -10.18
CA LEU A 71 8.76 0.77 -9.72
C LEU A 71 9.00 -0.38 -8.72
N GLY A 72 8.06 -0.60 -7.80
CA GLY A 72 8.09 -1.73 -6.86
C GLY A 72 8.09 -3.09 -7.57
N SER A 73 7.27 -3.25 -8.60
CA SER A 73 7.26 -4.45 -9.45
C SER A 73 8.58 -4.63 -10.19
N ALA A 74 9.15 -3.55 -10.75
CA ALA A 74 10.43 -3.59 -11.43
C ALA A 74 11.59 -4.00 -10.50
N TYR A 75 11.58 -3.52 -9.25
CA TYR A 75 12.52 -3.97 -8.23
C TYR A 75 12.33 -5.43 -7.83
N CYS A 76 11.09 -5.93 -7.77
CA CYS A 76 10.82 -7.35 -7.52
C CYS A 76 11.37 -8.25 -8.63
N LEU A 77 11.23 -7.84 -9.90
CA LEU A 77 11.80 -8.58 -11.05
C LEU A 77 13.34 -8.65 -11.00
N ARG A 78 13.99 -7.74 -10.26
CA ARG A 78 15.43 -7.71 -10.03
C ARG A 78 15.85 -8.32 -8.67
N SER A 79 14.89 -8.90 -7.94
CA SER A 79 15.10 -9.41 -6.58
C SER A 79 15.61 -8.35 -5.58
N GLU A 80 15.36 -7.07 -5.84
CA GLU A 80 15.70 -5.94 -4.97
C GLU A 80 14.56 -5.65 -3.98
N TYR A 81 14.24 -6.63 -3.13
CA TYR A 81 13.03 -6.62 -2.30
C TYR A 81 12.96 -5.45 -1.30
N ASP A 82 14.08 -5.00 -0.76
CA ASP A 82 14.12 -3.84 0.14
C ASP A 82 13.66 -2.55 -0.54
N LYS A 83 14.06 -2.33 -1.80
CA LYS A 83 13.64 -1.16 -2.57
C LYS A 83 12.18 -1.25 -2.96
N ALA A 84 11.73 -2.44 -3.38
CA ALA A 84 10.33 -2.67 -3.66
C ALA A 84 9.44 -2.33 -2.45
N ARG A 85 9.84 -2.78 -1.25
CA ARG A 85 9.11 -2.49 -0.01
C ARG A 85 9.02 -0.99 0.28
N LYS A 86 10.10 -0.23 0.06
CA LYS A 86 10.09 1.24 0.20
C LYS A 86 9.08 1.89 -0.75
N CYS A 87 9.04 1.45 -2.01
CA CYS A 87 8.06 1.94 -2.99
C CYS A 87 6.62 1.67 -2.53
N LEU A 88 6.33 0.47 -2.00
CA LEU A 88 4.99 0.14 -1.48
C LEU A 88 4.60 0.99 -0.28
N HIS A 89 5.52 1.19 0.67
CA HIS A 89 5.23 2.03 1.84
C HIS A 89 4.95 3.47 1.44
N GLN A 90 5.72 4.02 0.51
CA GLN A 90 5.49 5.36 0.00
C GLN A 90 4.13 5.43 -0.72
N ALA A 91 3.82 4.49 -1.61
CA ALA A 91 2.55 4.45 -2.31
C ALA A 91 1.36 4.32 -1.36
N ALA A 92 1.48 3.48 -0.33
CA ALA A 92 0.45 3.28 0.70
C ALA A 92 0.15 4.55 1.50
N SER A 93 1.12 5.45 1.65
CA SER A 93 0.90 6.75 2.31
C SER A 93 0.17 7.78 1.43
N MET A 94 0.11 7.53 0.12
CA MET A 94 -0.45 8.45 -0.88
C MET A 94 -1.84 8.05 -1.38
N ILE A 95 -2.29 6.81 -1.12
CA ILE A 95 -3.55 6.26 -1.64
C ILE A 95 -4.50 5.88 -0.51
N HIS A 96 -5.79 6.09 -0.73
CA HIS A 96 -6.80 5.65 0.23
C HIS A 96 -6.91 4.11 0.18
N PRO A 97 -7.06 3.41 1.33
CA PRO A 97 -7.11 1.94 1.36
C PRO A 97 -8.19 1.31 0.46
N LYS A 98 -9.30 2.02 0.21
CA LYS A 98 -10.38 1.55 -0.67
C LYS A 98 -10.06 1.67 -2.17
N GLU A 99 -9.05 2.45 -2.53
CA GLU A 99 -8.64 2.74 -3.90
C GLU A 99 -7.41 1.93 -4.33
N VAL A 100 -6.84 1.13 -3.41
CA VAL A 100 -5.67 0.30 -3.68
C VAL A 100 -5.99 -0.69 -4.81
N PRO A 101 -5.21 -0.70 -5.90
CA PRO A 101 -5.39 -1.66 -6.98
C PRO A 101 -5.02 -3.08 -6.53
N PRO A 102 -5.77 -4.12 -6.95
CA PRO A 102 -5.47 -5.52 -6.60
C PRO A 102 -4.04 -5.95 -6.93
N GLU A 103 -3.46 -5.40 -8.00
CA GLU A 103 -2.09 -5.65 -8.44
C GLU A 103 -1.07 -5.22 -7.38
N ALA A 104 -1.33 -4.13 -6.67
CA ALA A 104 -0.46 -3.68 -5.57
C ALA A 104 -0.53 -4.63 -4.37
N ILE A 105 -1.71 -5.18 -4.07
CA ILE A 105 -1.88 -6.16 -3.00
C ILE A 105 -1.12 -7.44 -3.36
N LEU A 106 -1.18 -7.88 -4.62
CA LEU A 106 -0.45 -9.05 -5.09
C LEU A 106 1.08 -8.85 -4.97
N LEU A 107 1.57 -7.67 -5.34
CA LEU A 107 2.98 -7.30 -5.19
C LEU A 107 3.42 -7.38 -3.71
N ALA A 108 2.58 -6.88 -2.81
CA ALA A 108 2.84 -6.90 -1.38
C ALA A 108 2.81 -8.33 -0.80
N VAL A 109 1.86 -9.16 -1.23
CA VAL A 109 1.79 -10.60 -0.91
C VAL A 109 3.05 -11.32 -1.37
N TYR A 110 3.51 -11.05 -2.61
CA TYR A 110 4.74 -11.64 -3.13
C TYR A 110 5.95 -11.29 -2.25
N LEU A 111 6.09 -10.02 -1.84
CA LEU A 111 7.17 -9.58 -0.95
C LEU A 111 7.15 -10.29 0.41
N GLU A 112 5.97 -10.49 1.00
CA GLU A 112 5.85 -11.22 2.27
C GLU A 112 6.18 -12.70 2.13
N LEU A 113 5.77 -13.34 1.03
CA LEU A 113 6.11 -14.72 0.75
C LEU A 113 7.62 -14.90 0.53
N GLN A 114 8.28 -13.97 -0.17
CA GLN A 114 9.74 -13.97 -0.32
C GLN A 114 10.47 -13.87 1.03
N ASN A 115 9.88 -13.20 2.01
CA ASN A 115 10.42 -13.06 3.36
C ASN A 115 10.04 -14.22 4.31
N GLY A 116 9.31 -15.24 3.83
CA GLY A 116 8.81 -16.34 4.66
C GLY A 116 7.61 -15.97 5.54
N ASN A 117 7.05 -14.77 5.38
CA ASN A 117 5.94 -14.24 6.19
C ASN A 117 4.57 -14.71 5.66
N THR A 118 4.38 -16.02 5.53
CA THR A 118 3.16 -16.62 4.95
C THR A 118 1.88 -16.19 5.66
N GLN A 119 1.92 -16.01 6.98
CA GLN A 119 0.75 -15.57 7.75
C GLN A 119 0.31 -14.15 7.37
N LEU A 120 1.27 -13.25 7.17
CA LEU A 120 0.97 -11.88 6.76
C LEU A 120 0.46 -11.84 5.32
N ALA A 121 1.09 -12.59 4.41
CA ALA A 121 0.62 -12.77 3.03
C ALA A 121 -0.85 -13.24 2.98
N LEU A 122 -1.19 -14.28 3.76
CA LEU A 122 -2.56 -14.77 3.88
C LEU A 122 -3.52 -13.73 4.45
N GLN A 123 -3.08 -12.93 5.43
CA GLN A 123 -3.89 -11.85 5.97
C GLN A 123 -4.16 -10.76 4.92
N MET A 124 -3.16 -10.37 4.14
CA MET A 124 -3.26 -9.30 3.14
C MET A 124 -4.21 -9.68 2.01
N ILE A 125 -4.09 -10.90 1.47
CA ILE A 125 -5.00 -11.39 0.44
C ILE A 125 -6.43 -11.56 0.96
N LYS A 126 -6.62 -12.10 2.17
CA LYS A 126 -7.96 -12.28 2.78
C LYS A 126 -8.65 -10.96 3.09
N ARG A 127 -7.90 -9.94 3.48
CA ARG A 127 -8.44 -8.61 3.84
C ARG A 127 -8.44 -7.62 2.69
N ASN A 128 -7.95 -8.01 1.52
CA ASN A 128 -7.75 -7.12 0.38
C ASN A 128 -7.06 -5.80 0.80
N GLN A 129 -5.95 -5.92 1.54
CA GLN A 129 -5.29 -4.80 2.20
C GLN A 129 -3.79 -4.78 1.88
N LEU A 130 -3.28 -3.62 1.45
CA LEU A 130 -1.92 -3.45 0.95
C LEU A 130 -0.83 -3.61 2.02
N LEU A 131 -1.06 -3.05 3.19
CA LEU A 131 -0.18 -3.15 4.34
C LEU A 131 -1.06 -3.49 5.55
N PRO A 132 -0.57 -4.31 6.49
CA PRO A 132 -1.29 -4.50 7.74
C PRO A 132 -1.55 -3.12 8.34
N ALA A 133 -2.81 -2.84 8.66
CA ALA A 133 -3.14 -1.67 9.45
C ALA A 133 -2.30 -1.75 10.73
N VAL A 134 -1.25 -0.93 10.82
CA VAL A 134 -0.73 -0.53 12.12
C VAL A 134 -1.97 0.00 12.79
N LYS A 135 -2.46 -0.68 13.82
CA LYS A 135 -3.52 -0.12 14.63
C LYS A 135 -2.94 1.22 15.07
N ALA A 136 -3.39 2.30 14.45
CA ALA A 136 -3.38 3.59 15.09
C ALA A 136 -4.34 3.38 16.26
N HIS A 137 -3.83 2.79 17.34
CA HIS A 137 -4.28 3.14 18.65
C HIS A 137 -3.95 4.63 18.77
N SER A 138 -4.85 5.46 18.25
CA SER A 138 -5.26 6.63 18.98
C SER A 138 -5.96 6.16 20.26
N ASP A 139 -5.24 5.42 21.11
CA ASP A 139 -5.44 5.60 22.53
C ASP A 139 -4.88 6.99 22.77
N VAL A 140 -5.77 7.99 22.65
CA VAL A 140 -5.67 9.13 23.53
C VAL A 140 -5.64 8.52 24.92
N ARG A 141 -4.41 8.36 25.41
CA ARG A 141 -4.04 8.15 26.79
C ARG A 141 -4.69 9.26 27.60
N LYS A 142 -5.97 9.10 27.93
CA LYS A 142 -6.56 9.79 29.05
C LYS A 142 -5.93 9.16 30.28
N LYS A 143 -4.93 9.87 30.81
CA LYS A 143 -4.31 9.62 32.11
C LYS A 143 -5.40 9.36 33.17
N PRO A 144 -5.10 8.54 34.18
CA PRO A 144 -6.02 8.25 35.26
C PRO A 144 -6.36 9.55 36.00
N VAL A 145 -7.65 9.84 36.13
CA VAL A 145 -8.11 10.86 37.06
C VAL A 145 -7.81 10.35 38.46
N PHE A 146 -6.90 11.04 39.13
CA PHE A 146 -6.70 10.97 40.58
C PHE A 146 -8.06 11.04 41.26
N GLN A 147 -8.44 9.98 41.99
CA GLN A 147 -9.50 10.06 42.97
C GLN A 147 -9.02 10.99 44.10
N PRO A 148 -9.84 11.93 44.58
CA PRO A 148 -9.55 12.61 45.84
C PRO A 148 -9.60 11.57 46.95
N VAL A 149 -8.55 11.54 47.76
CA VAL A 149 -8.46 10.76 48.99
C VAL A 149 -9.61 11.15 49.89
N HIS A 150 -10.62 10.28 50.01
CA HIS A 150 -11.62 10.40 51.07
C HIS A 150 -10.95 10.01 52.41
N PRO A 151 -11.13 10.81 53.49
CA PRO A 151 -10.62 10.43 54.80
C PRO A 151 -11.32 9.15 55.27
N ILE A 152 -10.48 8.20 55.68
CA ILE A 152 -10.82 6.93 56.31
C ILE A 152 -11.75 7.20 57.50
N GLN A 153 -13.00 6.74 57.42
CA GLN A 153 -13.86 6.63 58.59
C GLN A 153 -13.42 5.40 59.40
N PRO A 154 -13.28 5.48 60.72
CA PRO A 154 -12.90 4.33 61.52
C PRO A 154 -14.01 3.27 61.49
N ILE A 155 -13.58 2.04 61.19
CA ILE A 155 -14.35 0.79 61.27
C ILE A 155 -15.03 0.70 62.64
N GLN A 156 -16.36 0.78 62.65
CA GLN A 156 -17.18 0.36 63.77
C GLN A 156 -17.33 -1.16 63.73
N MET A 157 -16.79 -1.85 64.73
CA MET A 157 -17.04 -3.28 64.93
C MET A 157 -18.46 -3.45 65.50
N PRO A 158 -19.30 -4.35 64.96
CA PRO A 158 -20.57 -4.67 65.57
C PRO A 158 -20.39 -5.51 66.83
N THR A 159 -20.96 -5.01 67.93
CA THR A 159 -21.09 -5.67 69.23
C THR A 159 -21.91 -6.95 69.12
N PHE A 160 -21.35 -8.08 69.53
CA PHE A 160 -22.11 -9.32 69.76
C PHE A 160 -22.95 -9.18 71.04
N THR A 161 -24.27 -9.27 70.90
CA THR A 161 -25.17 -9.45 72.04
C THR A 161 -25.45 -10.94 72.23
N THR A 162 -25.08 -11.47 73.39
CA THR A 162 -25.43 -12.83 73.82
C THR A 162 -26.90 -12.86 74.21
N VAL A 163 -27.72 -13.62 73.48
CA VAL A 163 -29.09 -13.95 73.86
C VAL A 163 -29.05 -15.00 74.98
N GLN A 164 -29.30 -14.59 76.21
CA GLN A 164 -29.65 -15.48 77.32
C GLN A 164 -31.12 -15.89 77.16
N ARG A 165 -31.35 -17.16 76.85
CA ARG A 165 -32.66 -17.81 76.86
C ARG A 165 -32.94 -18.25 78.29
N LYS A 166 -34.07 -17.83 78.86
CA LYS A 166 -34.66 -18.42 80.07
C LYS A 166 -35.96 -19.09 79.67
#